data_AF-A0A7W1YVQ4-F1
#
_entry.id   AF-A0A7W1YVQ4-F1
#
_cell.length_a   1.000
_cell.length_b   1.000
_cell.length_c   1.000
_cell.angle_alpha   90.00
_cell.angle_beta   90.00
_cell.angle_gamma   90.00
#
_symmetry.space_group_name_H-M   'P 1'
#
loop_
_entity.id
_entity.type
_entity.pdbx_description
1 polymer ?
#
loop_
_entity_poly.entity_id
_entity_poly.type
_entity_poly.pdbx_seq_one_letter_code
_entity_poly.pdbx_strand_id
1 'polypeptide(L)' 'MTQKGTHTWDLVVHYHKCPECGYIIESRQDYHYQLGKYIKELECSRCHKHFTVQKPSKPRFGPLLGEPEHPEFDWS' A
#
# COMPACT_ATOMS: atom_id res chain seq x y z
N MET A 1 20.75 3.96 16.77
CA MET A 1 21.25 5.13 16.01
C MET A 1 20.47 5.22 14.71
N THR A 2 19.36 5.96 14.70
CA THR A 2 18.58 6.20 13.48
C THR A 2 19.08 7.49 12.86
N GLN A 3 19.78 7.38 11.73
CA GLN A 3 20.12 8.55 10.91
C GLN A 3 18.81 9.15 10.42
N LYS A 4 18.45 10.34 10.92
CA LYS A 4 17.37 11.15 10.34
C LYS A 4 17.87 11.64 8.98
N GLY A 5 17.49 10.94 7.91
CA GLY A 5 17.74 11.42 6.56
C GLY A 5 16.96 12.72 6.35
N THR A 6 17.64 13.74 5.84
CA THR A 6 17.06 15.01 5.39
C THR A 6 16.33 14.78 4.07
N HIS A 7 15.21 14.07 4.11
CA HIS A 7 14.29 13.93 2.98
C HIS A 7 13.28 15.08 3.02
N THR A 8 12.93 15.65 1.87
CA THR A 8 11.96 16.75 1.78
C THR A 8 10.50 16.29 1.67
N TRP A 9 10.25 14.97 1.63
CA TRP A 9 8.93 14.37 1.54
C TRP A 9 8.72 13.28 2.58
N ASP A 10 7.45 13.04 2.93
CA ASP A 10 7.06 11.97 3.83
C ASP A 10 7.30 10.61 3.15
N LEU A 11 7.99 9.71 3.86
CA LEU A 11 8.27 8.37 3.37
C LEU A 11 7.28 7.40 4.03
N VAL A 12 6.32 6.91 3.25
CA VAL A 12 5.35 5.92 3.70
C VAL A 12 5.93 4.52 3.51
N VAL A 13 5.91 3.73 4.58
CA VAL A 13 6.41 2.35 4.59
C VAL A 13 5.29 1.43 5.05
N HIS A 14 5.02 0.39 4.26
CA HIS A 14 4.05 -0.64 4.59
C HIS A 14 4.75 -1.95 4.97
N TYR A 15 4.19 -2.63 5.98
CA TYR A 15 4.66 -3.95 6.40
C TYR A 15 3.62 -5.02 6.02
N HIS A 16 4.09 -6.08 5.37
CA HIS A 16 3.24 -7.15 4.88
C HIS A 16 3.75 -8.50 5.35
N LYS A 17 2.86 -9.33 5.90
CA LYS A 17 3.19 -10.70 6.26
C LYS A 17 3.02 -11.60 5.04
N CYS A 18 4.07 -12.34 4.69
CA CYS A 18 4.01 -13.36 3.66
C CYS A 18 3.01 -14.46 4.08
N PRO A 19 2.02 -14.81 3.24
CA PRO A 19 1.03 -15.84 3.56
C PRO A 19 1.64 -17.24 3.66
N GLU A 20 2.81 -17.45 3.05
CA GLU A 20 3.40 -18.78 2.85
C GLU A 20 4.42 -19.12 3.93
N CYS A 21 5.36 -18.22 4.21
CA CYS A 21 6.41 -18.46 5.20
C CYS A 21 6.30 -17.58 6.46
N GLY A 22 5.31 -16.67 6.50
CA GLY A 22 5.09 -15.78 7.64
C GLY A 22 6.10 -14.64 7.81
N TYR A 23 7.07 -14.50 6.90
CA TYR A 23 8.08 -13.44 6.93
C TYR A 23 7.45 -12.05 6.75
N ILE A 24 7.98 -11.05 7.45
CA ILE A 24 7.52 -9.66 7.36
C ILE A 24 8.35 -8.93 6.31
N ILE A 25 7.67 -8.35 5.33
CA ILE A 25 8.26 -7.65 4.19
C ILE A 25 7.99 -6.16 4.35
N GLU A 26 9.03 -5.35 4.25
CA GLU A 26 8.94 -3.88 4.15
C GLU A 26 8.75 -3.51 2.68
N SER A 27 7.70 -2.76 2.36
CA SER A 27 7.46 -2.22 1.01
C SER A 27 7.21 -0.73 1.05
N ARG A 28 7.93 -0.02 0.19
CA ARG A 28 7.78 1.42 -0.09
C ARG A 28 7.01 1.67 -1.39
N GLN A 29 6.54 0.60 -2.04
CA GLN A 29 5.71 0.72 -3.24
C GLN A 29 4.29 1.04 -2.79
N ASP A 30 3.65 1.99 -3.46
CA ASP A 30 2.26 2.35 -3.18
C ASP A 30 1.28 1.31 -3.74
N TYR A 31 0.01 1.44 -3.38
CA TYR A 31 -1.05 0.64 -4.00
C TYR A 31 -1.49 1.29 -5.31
N HIS A 32 -1.73 0.49 -6.34
CA HIS A 32 -2.38 0.96 -7.55
C HIS A 32 -3.88 0.65 -7.51
N TYR A 33 -4.69 1.51 -8.12
CA TYR A 33 -6.13 1.31 -8.19
C TYR A 33 -6.51 0.42 -9.38
N GLN A 34 -7.24 -0.66 -9.11
CA GLN A 34 -7.68 -1.61 -10.13
C GLN A 34 -9.04 -2.20 -9.74
N LEU A 35 -10.01 -2.12 -10.66
CA LEU A 35 -11.35 -2.71 -10.51
C LEU A 35 -12.06 -2.36 -9.19
N GLY A 36 -11.99 -1.11 -8.74
CA GLY A 36 -12.64 -0.68 -7.50
C GLY A 36 -11.83 -0.94 -6.24
N LYS A 37 -10.60 -1.47 -6.32
CA LYS A 37 -9.79 -1.85 -5.17
C LYS A 37 -8.38 -1.28 -5.29
N TYR A 38 -7.75 -1.05 -4.14
CA TYR A 38 -6.33 -0.74 -4.07
C TYR A 38 -5.55 -2.06 -3.97
N ILE A 39 -4.70 -2.32 -4.96
CA ILE A 39 -3.97 -3.57 -5.13
C ILE A 39 -2.47 -3.28 -5.04
N LYS A 40 -1.71 -4.24 -4.51
CA LYS A 40 -0.24 -4.20 -4.50
C LYS A 40 0.29 -5.61 -4.71
N GLU A 41 1.27 -5.76 -5.58
CA GLU A 41 1.96 -7.03 -5.84
C GLU A 41 3.30 -7.04 -5.12
N LEU A 42 3.60 -8.11 -4.38
CA LEU A 42 4.82 -8.22 -3.59
C LEU A 42 5.47 -9.59 -3.79
N GLU A 43 6.79 -9.59 -3.81
CA GLU A 43 7.59 -10.81 -3.71
C GLU A 43 8.11 -10.96 -2.27
N CYS A 44 8.00 -12.16 -1.72
CA CYS A 44 8.66 -12.47 -0.46
C CYS A 44 10.16 -12.69 -0.66
N SER A 45 11.00 -11.85 -0.07
CA SER A 45 12.46 -11.99 -0.14
C SER A 45 13.03 -13.27 0.50
N ARG A 46 12.22 -14.02 1.27
CA ARG A 46 12.64 -15.26 1.92
C ARG A 46 12.26 -16.51 1.14
N CYS A 47 11.03 -16.59 0.65
CA CYS A 47 10.53 -17.78 -0.06
C CYS A 47 10.30 -17.56 -1.56
N HIS A 48 10.56 -16.35 -2.07
CA HIS A 48 10.43 -15.93 -3.47
C HIS A 48 9.04 -16.12 -4.08
N LYS A 49 8.03 -16.34 -3.24
CA LYS A 49 6.64 -16.42 -3.67
C LYS A 49 6.07 -15.02 -3.84
N HIS A 50 5.34 -14.85 -4.94
CA HIS A 50 4.61 -13.64 -5.26
C HIS A 50 3.20 -13.71 -4.65
N PHE A 51 2.73 -12.60 -4.13
CA PHE A 51 1.38 -12.50 -3.59
C PHE A 51 0.82 -11.09 -3.73
N THR A 52 -0.50 -11.01 -3.71
CA THR A 52 -1.23 -9.75 -3.90
C THR A 52 -1.86 -9.30 -2.58
N VAL A 53 -1.63 -8.04 -2.22
CA VAL A 53 -2.27 -7.39 -1.07
C VAL A 53 -3.39 -6.50 -1.59
N GLN A 54 -4.57 -6.61 -0.99
CA GLN A 54 -5.73 -5.78 -1.31
C GLN A 54 -6.07 -4.90 -0.11
N LYS A 55 -6.17 -3.60 -0.32
CA LYS A 55 -6.74 -2.63 0.62
C LYS A 55 -8.16 -2.35 0.15
N PRO A 56 -9.21 -2.68 0.94
CA PRO A 56 -10.57 -2.35 0.56
C PRO A 56 -10.72 -0.83 0.55
N SER A 57 -11.13 -0.28 -0.60
CA SER A 57 -11.68 1.07 -0.63
C SER A 57 -13.09 0.98 -0.04
N LYS A 58 -13.44 1.86 0.89
CA LYS A 58 -14.84 2.00 1.29
C LYS A 58 -15.55 2.72 0.15
N PRO A 59 -16.54 2.12 -0.54
CA PRO A 59 -17.34 2.85 -1.50
C PRO A 59 -18.12 3.91 -0.73
N ARG A 60 -17.69 5.17 -0.79
CA ARG A 60 -18.43 6.29 -0.21
C ARG A 60 -19.29 6.89 -1.33
N PHE A 61 -20.60 6.65 -1.23
CA PHE A 61 -21.59 7.20 -2.15
C PHE A 61 -21.83 8.69 -1.86
N GLY A 62 -20.95 9.55 -2.38
CA GLY A 62 -21.16 11.00 -2.48
C GLY A 62 -21.62 11.70 -1.19
N PRO A 63 -22.39 12.82 -1.29
CA PRO A 63 -22.73 13.69 -0.15
C PRO A 63 -23.61 13.03 0.94
N LEU A 64 -24.02 11.77 0.77
CA LEU A 64 -24.75 11.00 1.77
C LEU A 64 -23.82 10.27 2.77
N LEU A 65 -22.59 9.93 2.37
CA LEU A 65 -21.65 9.13 3.18
C LEU A 65 -20.22 9.72 3.26
N GLY A 66 -20.01 10.91 2.69
CA GLY A 66 -18.79 11.69 2.78
C GLY A 66 -17.96 11.71 1.49
N GLU A 67 -17.04 12.68 1.38
CA GLU A 67 -16.09 12.84 0.28
C GLU A 67 -15.35 11.52 -0.01
N PRO A 68 -15.15 11.12 -1.28
CA PRO A 68 -14.34 9.96 -1.63
C PRO A 68 -12.92 10.12 -1.07
N GLU A 69 -12.30 9.01 -0.62
CA GLU A 69 -10.88 9.01 -0.29
C GLU A 69 -10.10 9.30 -1.57
N HIS A 70 -9.51 10.49 -1.65
CA HIS A 70 -8.65 10.88 -2.76
C HIS A 70 -7.51 9.86 -2.88
N PRO A 71 -7.13 9.47 -4.11
CA PRO A 71 -5.89 8.74 -4.32
C PRO A 71 -4.75 9.44 -3.57
N GLU A 72 -3.88 8.69 -2.91
CA GLU A 72 -2.77 9.25 -2.11
C GLU A 72 -1.87 10.18 -2.95
N PHE A 73 -1.92 10.06 -4.29
CA PHE A 73 -1.34 11.02 -5.23
C PHE A 73 -2.13 11.07 -6.56
N ASP A 74 -2.46 12.26 -7.04
CA ASP A 74 -3.01 12.52 -8.38
C ASP A 74 -1.90 13.17 -9.23
N TRP A 75 -1.46 12.49 -10.29
CA TRP A 75 -0.38 12.97 -11.19
C TRP A 75 -0.91 13.83 -12.35
N SER A 76 -2.12 14.39 -12.22
CA SER A 76 -2.77 15.24 -13.22
C SER A 76 -2.15 16.63 -13.35
#